data_AF-A0A7I8MQR6-F1
#
_entry.id   AF-A0A7I8MQR6-F1
#
_cell.length_a   1.000
_cell.length_b   1.000
_cell.length_c   1.000
_cell.angle_alpha   90.00
_cell.angle_beta   90.00
_cell.angle_gamma   90.00
#
_symmetry.space_group_name_H-M   'P 1'
#
loop_
_entity.id
_entity.type
_entity.pdbx_description
1 polymer ?
#
loop_
_entity_poly.entity_id
_entity_poly.type
_entity_poly.pdbx_seq_one_letter_code
_entity_poly.pdbx_strand_id
1 'polypeptide(L)' 'MARDQEKGEKKFSTKKCYECFEHMKLDAIECPFCKSRVGSVDRNGIAKKPVDWISYAVFLVALAALALFVWKVFLN' A
#
# COMPACT_ATOMS: atom_id res chain seq x y z
N MET A 1 32.60 12.89 -8.89
CA MET A 1 31.51 13.79 -9.32
C MET A 1 30.26 13.45 -8.50
N ALA A 2 30.19 13.98 -7.28
CA ALA A 2 28.98 13.96 -6.47
C ALA A 2 28.09 15.11 -6.94
N ARG A 3 26.80 14.86 -7.18
CA ARG A 3 25.80 15.92 -7.34
C ARG A 3 24.80 15.83 -6.20
N ASP A 4 24.69 16.96 -5.55
CA ASP A 4 24.02 17.29 -4.30
C ASP A 4 22.52 16.94 -4.31
N GLN A 5 22.05 16.44 -3.16
CA GLN A 5 20.64 16.28 -2.84
C GLN A 5 20.11 17.60 -2.27
N GLU A 6 19.61 18.49 -3.14
CA GLU A 6 18.84 19.67 -2.70
C GLU A 6 17.53 19.24 -2.02
N LYS A 7 17.43 19.61 -0.73
CA LYS A 7 16.21 19.73 0.06
C LYS A 7 15.42 20.95 -0.44
N GLY A 8 14.28 20.71 -1.08
CA GLY A 8 13.24 21.70 -1.35
C GLY A 8 11.94 20.93 -1.59
N GLU A 9 10.78 21.54 -1.35
CA GLU A 9 9.49 21.00 -1.77
C GLU A 9 9.55 20.53 -3.22
N LYS A 10 9.80 19.23 -3.44
CA LYS A 10 9.73 18.65 -4.77
C LYS A 10 8.24 18.57 -5.11
N LYS A 11 7.74 19.59 -5.82
CA LYS A 11 6.52 19.50 -6.64
C LYS A 11 6.76 18.42 -7.69
N PHE A 12 6.69 17.15 -7.29
CA PHE A 12 6.56 16.06 -8.24
C PHE A 12 5.31 16.39 -9.08
N SER A 13 5.43 16.47 -10.40
CA SER A 13 4.26 16.70 -11.27
C SER A 13 3.55 15.39 -11.62
N THR A 14 4.26 14.28 -11.47
CA THR A 14 3.80 12.92 -11.72
C THR A 14 4.36 11.97 -10.67
N LYS A 15 3.59 10.94 -10.31
CA LYS A 15 4.01 9.84 -9.46
C LYS A 15 4.03 8.55 -10.25
N LYS A 16 4.87 7.60 -9.84
CA LYS A 16 5.01 6.30 -10.50
C LYS A 16 4.20 5.23 -9.76
N CYS A 17 3.51 4.34 -10.47
CA CYS A 17 2.79 3.24 -9.84
C CYS A 17 3.77 2.26 -9.16
N TYR A 18 3.42 1.72 -7.99
CA TYR A 18 4.25 0.70 -7.32
C TYR A 18 4.19 -0.66 -8.00
N GLU A 19 3.12 -0.93 -8.76
CA GLU A 19 2.91 -2.21 -9.42
C GLU A 19 3.37 -2.19 -10.88
N CYS A 20 2.74 -1.36 -11.71
CA CYS A 20 3.01 -1.34 -13.14
C CYS A 20 4.09 -0.33 -13.54
N PHE A 21 4.63 0.45 -12.61
CA PHE A 21 5.65 1.45 -12.87
C PHE A 21 5.24 2.55 -13.88
N GLU A 22 3.94 2.69 -14.17
CA GLU A 22 3.40 3.71 -15.06
C GLU A 22 3.40 5.09 -14.39
N HIS A 23 3.57 6.16 -15.19
CA HIS A 23 3.49 7.53 -14.68
C HIS A 23 2.03 7.98 -14.59
N MET A 24 1.65 8.56 -13.46
CA MET A 24 0.29 9.06 -13.22
C MET A 24 0.31 10.41 -12.50
N LYS A 25 -0.85 11.07 -12.46
CA LYS A 25 -1.03 12.35 -11.74
C LYS A 25 -0.83 12.15 -10.24
N LEU A 26 -0.33 13.18 -9.55
CA LEU A 26 -0.11 13.15 -8.10
C LEU A 26 -1.39 12.82 -7.31
N ASP A 27 -2.50 13.40 -7.74
CA ASP A 27 -3.81 13.27 -7.07
C ASP A 27 -4.58 12.02 -7.49
N ALA A 28 -4.06 11.20 -8.41
CA ALA A 28 -4.74 9.97 -8.82
C ALA A 28 -4.74 8.96 -7.66
N ILE A 29 -5.92 8.57 -7.19
CA ILE A 29 -6.10 7.58 -6.11
C ILE A 29 -6.04 6.14 -6.65
N GLU A 30 -6.21 5.99 -7.96
CA GLU A 30 -6.20 4.73 -8.68
C GLU A 30 -5.32 4.84 -9.92
N CYS A 31 -4.56 3.78 -10.21
CA CYS A 31 -3.75 3.72 -11.43
C CYS A 31 -4.65 3.49 -12.65
N PRO A 32 -4.55 4.31 -13.72
CA PRO A 32 -5.39 4.14 -14.91
C PRO A 32 -5.09 2.86 -15.70
N PHE A 33 -3.92 2.25 -15.48
CA PHE A 33 -3.48 1.06 -16.22
C PHE A 33 -3.78 -0.24 -15.45
N CYS A 34 -3.27 -0.37 -14.21
CA CYS A 34 -3.47 -1.58 -13.41
C CYS A 34 -4.71 -1.54 -12.51
N LYS A 35 -5.39 -0.40 -12.39
CA LYS A 35 -6.56 -0.18 -11.51
C LYS A 35 -6.29 -0.39 -10.02
N SER A 36 -5.03 -0.50 -9.63
CA SER A 36 -4.67 -0.66 -8.24
C SER A 36 -4.75 0.66 -7.50
N ARG A 37 -5.24 0.60 -6.26
CA ARG A 37 -5.27 1.76 -5.38
C ARG A 37 -3.85 2.19 -5.07
N VAL A 38 -3.58 3.47 -5.25
CA VAL A 38 -2.27 4.09 -5.08
C VAL A 38 -2.36 5.19 -4.05
N GLY A 39 -1.40 5.20 -3.12
CA GLY A 39 -1.33 6.19 -2.06
C GLY A 39 -0.62 7.48 -2.46
N SER A 40 -0.20 8.21 -1.44
CA SER A 40 0.65 9.39 -1.59
C SER A 40 2.02 9.06 -2.20
N VAL A 41 2.67 10.08 -2.74
CA VAL A 41 4.00 9.98 -3.34
C VAL A 41 5.05 9.82 -2.24
N ASP A 42 5.85 8.77 -2.34
CA ASP A 42 7.01 8.56 -1.50
C ASP A 42 8.20 9.43 -1.96
N ARG A 43 9.24 9.58 -1.14
CA ARG A 43 10.38 10.47 -1.40
C ARG A 43 11.15 10.14 -2.69
N ASN A 44 10.96 8.93 -3.20
CA ASN A 44 11.54 8.41 -4.43
C ASN A 44 10.66 8.66 -5.68
N GLY A 45 9.53 9.36 -5.56
CA GLY A 45 8.60 9.61 -6.67
C GLY A 45 7.68 8.43 -7.01
N ILE A 46 7.65 7.39 -6.15
CA ILE A 46 6.82 6.18 -6.31
C ILE A 46 5.61 6.29 -5.40
N ALA A 47 4.43 5.90 -5.86
CA ALA A 47 3.22 5.88 -5.06
C ALA A 47 3.31 4.79 -3.98
N LYS A 48 2.95 5.12 -2.74
CA LYS A 48 2.94 4.16 -1.64
C LYS A 48 1.80 3.15 -1.81
N LYS A 49 2.06 1.86 -1.55
CA LYS A 49 1.01 0.84 -1.50
C LYS A 49 0.08 1.13 -0.31
N PRO A 50 -1.24 1.28 -0.50
CA PRO A 50 -2.17 1.39 0.61
C PRO A 50 -2.19 0.08 1.40
N VAL A 51 -2.28 0.18 2.73
CA VAL A 51 -2.39 -0.99 3.59
C VAL A 51 -3.75 -1.65 3.35
N ASP A 52 -3.74 -2.94 3.01
CA ASP A 52 -4.96 -3.72 2.76
C ASP A 52 -5.61 -4.15 4.08
N TRP A 53 -6.34 -3.23 4.73
CA TRP A 53 -7.01 -3.46 6.01
C TRP A 53 -7.98 -4.65 6.01
N ILE A 54 -8.59 -4.94 4.86
CA ILE A 54 -9.54 -6.06 4.69
C ILE A 54 -8.82 -7.40 4.91
N SER A 55 -7.62 -7.57 4.35
CA SER A 55 -6.84 -8.80 4.49
C SER A 55 -6.48 -9.08 5.94
N TYR A 56 -6.11 -8.02 6.70
CA TYR A 56 -5.83 -8.14 8.13
C TYR A 56 -7.07 -8.50 8.95
N ALA A 57 -8.22 -7.90 8.64
CA ALA A 57 -9.47 -8.21 9.32
C ALA A 57 -9.89 -9.67 9.11
N VAL A 58 -9.84 -10.16 7.86
CA VAL A 58 -10.16 -11.57 7.53
C VAL A 58 -9.19 -12.52 8.24
N PHE A 59 -7.89 -12.18 8.26
CA PHE A 59 -6.90 -12.98 8.97
C PHE A 59 -7.19 -13.09 10.47
N LEU A 60 -7.51 -11.97 11.14
CA LEU A 60 -7.86 -11.97 12.57
C LEU A 60 -9.13 -12.76 12.86
N VAL A 61 -10.15 -12.64 12.00
CA VAL A 61 -11.39 -13.41 12.13
C VAL A 61 -11.13 -14.91 11.97
N ALA A 62 -10.32 -15.31 10.99
CA ALA A 62 -9.94 -16.71 10.80
C ALA A 62 -9.18 -17.27 12.00
N LEU A 63 -8.26 -16.48 12.57
CA LEU A 63 -7.50 -16.84 13.77
C LEU A 63 -8.42 -17.01 14.99
N ALA A 64 -9.34 -16.07 15.20
CA ALA A 64 -10.31 -16.14 16.28
C ALA A 64 -11.25 -17.35 16.14
N ALA A 65 -11.75 -17.61 14.93
CA ALA A 65 -12.59 -18.77 14.64
C ALA A 65 -11.85 -20.09 14.90
N LEU A 66 -10.59 -20.18 14.48
CA LEU A 66 -9.75 -21.35 14.73
C LEU A 66 -9.48 -21.54 16.23
N ALA A 67 -9.16 -20.46 16.96
CA ALA A 67 -8.94 -20.52 18.41
C ALA A 67 -10.20 -20.98 19.16
N LEU A 68 -11.37 -20.44 18.80
CA LEU A 68 -12.65 -20.86 19.37
C LEU A 68 -12.97 -22.32 19.06
N PHE A 69 -12.71 -22.78 17.84
CA PHE A 69 -12.90 -24.17 17.45
C PHE A 69 -12.01 -25.11 18.27
N VAL A 70 -10.71 -24.81 18.37
CA VAL A 70 -9.77 -25.62 19.17
C VAL A 70 -10.18 -25.63 20.63
N TRP A 71 -10.54 -24.48 21.20
CA TRP A 71 -11.00 -24.39 22.58
C TRP A 71 -12.25 -25.25 22.82
N LYS A 72 -13.23 -25.18 21.91
CA LYS A 72 -14.49 -25.94 22.02
C LYS A 72 -14.33 -27.44 21.83
N VAL A 73 -13.38 -27.88 21.00
CA VAL A 73 -13.20 -29.30 20.67
C VAL A 73 -12.23 -29.99 21.63
N PHE A 74 -11.19 -29.28 22.10
CA PHE A 74 -10.11 -29.90 22.88
C PHE A 74 -10.07 -29.48 24.36
N LEU A 75 -10.57 -28.29 24.72
CA LEU A 75 -10.49 -27.73 26.09
C LEU A 75 -11.84 -27.69 26.81
N ASN A 76 -12.90 -28.18 26.18
CA ASN A 76 -14.24 -28.33 26.74
C ASN A 76 -14.69 -29.78 26.59
#